data_AF-A0A965QET0-F1
#
_entry.id   AF-A0A965QET0-F1
#
_cell.length_a   1.000
_cell.length_b   1.000
_cell.length_c   1.000
_cell.angle_alpha   90.00
_cell.angle_beta   90.00
_cell.angle_gamma   90.00
#
_symmetry.space_group_name_H-M   'P 1'
#
loop_
_entity.id
_entity.type
_entity.pdbx_description
1 polymer ?
#
loop_
_entity_poly.entity_id
_entity_poly.type
_entity_poly.pdbx_seq_one_letter_code
_entity_poly.pdbx_strand_id
1 'polypeptide(L)'
;MEQNQDRLKDIISHSKEYGFVFPSSEIYDGLAATYDYGQLGAELKNNIKTYWWKAMVQMHENIVGLDAAIFMHPTIWKASGHVDAFNDPLIDNKDSKKRYRADVLLEEHIEKIRQKIDKEIVKGVARFGDDFDQVQFRKTNPNVLRNQEKIDGIEVKMKAALENNDLDAVRDLIVELEIVCPVSGSKNWTDVKQFNLMFSTEMGSVAGDASTIYLRPETAQGIFVNFLNVQKSGRMKIPFGIAQIGKAFRNEIIARQFIFRMREFEQMEMQFFVRPGEEMKWYAYWKDLRIKWHKNLG
;
A
#
# COMPACT_ATOMS: atom_id res chain seq x y z
N MET A 1 12.36 -13.71 -12.16
CA MET A 1 11.70 -12.39 -12.20
C MET A 1 11.17 -12.05 -13.59
N GLU A 2 11.89 -12.33 -14.69
CA GLU A 2 11.37 -12.17 -16.07
C GLU A 2 10.06 -12.93 -16.31
N GLN A 3 9.97 -14.22 -15.96
CA GLN A 3 8.72 -15.00 -16.14
C GLN A 3 7.48 -14.42 -15.44
N ASN A 4 7.64 -13.75 -14.29
CA ASN A 4 6.51 -13.12 -13.59
C ASN A 4 6.12 -11.77 -14.21
N GLN A 5 7.09 -11.03 -14.77
CA GLN A 5 6.80 -9.79 -15.48
C GLN A 5 6.04 -10.06 -16.78
N ASP A 6 6.36 -11.14 -17.49
CA ASP A 6 5.64 -11.50 -18.71
C ASP A 6 4.20 -11.95 -18.44
N ARG A 7 3.96 -12.76 -17.40
CA ARG A 7 2.58 -13.11 -16.98
C ARG A 7 1.74 -11.89 -16.61
N LEU A 8 2.33 -10.88 -15.97
CA LEU A 8 1.61 -9.66 -15.64
C LEU A 8 1.22 -8.87 -16.90
N LYS A 9 2.10 -8.81 -17.90
CA LYS A 9 1.77 -8.19 -19.20
C LYS A 9 0.62 -8.92 -19.88
N ASP A 10 0.60 -10.25 -19.83
CA ASP A 10 -0.48 -11.06 -20.38
C ASP A 10 -1.82 -10.75 -19.68
N ILE A 11 -1.81 -10.65 -18.35
CA ILE A 11 -3.01 -10.26 -17.56
C ILE A 11 -3.48 -8.86 -17.93
N ILE A 12 -2.57 -7.89 -18.06
CA ILE A 12 -2.92 -6.52 -18.46
C ILE A 12 -3.54 -6.51 -19.85
N SER A 13 -2.93 -7.22 -20.81
CA SER A 13 -3.44 -7.33 -22.18
C SER A 13 -4.82 -7.96 -22.21
N HIS A 14 -5.02 -9.08 -21.49
CA HIS A 14 -6.32 -9.74 -21.38
C HIS A 14 -7.36 -8.84 -20.72
N SER A 15 -6.99 -8.16 -19.63
CA SER A 15 -7.90 -7.27 -18.91
C SER A 15 -8.42 -6.14 -19.79
N LYS A 16 -7.55 -5.62 -20.67
CA LYS A 16 -7.93 -4.63 -21.67
C LYS A 16 -8.80 -5.26 -22.76
N GLU A 17 -8.31 -6.30 -23.44
CA GLU A 17 -8.99 -6.91 -24.59
C GLU A 17 -10.43 -7.35 -24.29
N TYR A 18 -10.66 -7.90 -23.10
CA TYR A 18 -11.97 -8.45 -22.72
C TYR A 18 -12.84 -7.51 -21.88
N GLY A 19 -12.44 -6.25 -21.70
CA GLY A 19 -13.28 -5.26 -21.02
C GLY A 19 -13.37 -5.41 -19.50
N PHE A 20 -12.25 -5.75 -18.86
CA PHE A 20 -12.12 -5.69 -17.40
C PHE A 20 -11.62 -4.32 -16.94
N VAL A 21 -10.43 -3.90 -17.35
CA VAL A 21 -9.80 -2.67 -16.84
C VAL A 21 -9.05 -1.95 -17.95
N PHE A 22 -9.24 -0.63 -18.03
CA PHE A 22 -8.63 0.27 -19.00
C PHE A 22 -7.92 1.45 -18.31
N PRO A 23 -6.85 2.01 -18.89
CA PRO A 23 -6.37 3.33 -18.48
C PRO A 23 -7.50 4.36 -18.55
N SER A 24 -7.71 5.10 -17.47
CA SER A 24 -8.71 6.18 -17.47
C SER A 24 -8.32 7.24 -18.47
N SER A 25 -9.31 7.78 -19.20
CA SER A 25 -9.10 8.86 -20.19
C SER A 25 -8.13 8.48 -21.32
N GLU A 26 -8.14 7.21 -21.74
CA GLU A 26 -7.16 6.65 -22.71
C GLU A 26 -7.04 7.46 -24.01
N ILE A 27 -8.14 7.99 -24.54
CA ILE A 27 -8.14 8.80 -25.78
C ILE A 27 -7.46 10.18 -25.62
N TYR A 28 -7.17 10.59 -24.39
CA TYR A 28 -6.48 11.82 -24.01
C TYR A 28 -5.13 11.52 -23.35
N ASP A 29 -4.39 10.57 -23.91
CA ASP A 29 -3.09 10.06 -23.41
C ASP A 29 -3.13 9.33 -22.06
N GLY A 30 -4.32 9.16 -21.49
CA GLY A 30 -4.55 8.50 -20.21
C GLY A 30 -4.16 9.36 -18.99
N LEU A 31 -4.72 8.99 -17.84
CA LEU A 31 -4.34 9.57 -16.55
C LEU A 31 -3.55 8.54 -15.73
N ALA A 32 -2.31 8.90 -15.36
CA ALA A 32 -1.40 7.99 -14.65
C ALA A 32 -2.01 7.45 -13.34
N ALA A 33 -1.92 6.14 -13.13
CA ALA A 33 -2.47 5.42 -11.97
C ALA A 33 -3.99 5.58 -11.73
N THR A 34 -4.75 5.96 -12.76
CA THR A 34 -6.21 5.97 -12.72
C THR A 34 -6.73 5.02 -13.80
N TYR A 35 -7.72 4.20 -13.44
CA TYR A 35 -8.23 3.15 -14.32
C TYR A 35 -9.76 3.07 -14.28
N ASP A 36 -10.35 2.80 -15.44
CA ASP A 36 -11.77 2.55 -15.61
C ASP A 36 -12.04 1.05 -15.67
N TYR A 37 -13.15 0.61 -15.07
CA TYR A 37 -13.59 -0.77 -15.12
C TYR A 37 -14.61 -0.93 -16.25
N GLY A 38 -14.31 -1.77 -17.25
CA GLY A 38 -15.20 -2.07 -18.37
C GLY A 38 -16.37 -2.97 -18.00
N GLN A 39 -17.16 -3.43 -18.98
CA GLN A 39 -18.38 -4.21 -18.73
C GLN A 39 -18.15 -5.45 -17.85
N LEU A 40 -17.11 -6.25 -18.10
CA LEU A 40 -16.84 -7.46 -17.29
C LEU A 40 -16.17 -7.10 -15.96
N GLY A 41 -15.35 -6.05 -15.95
CA GLY A 41 -14.69 -5.58 -14.74
C GLY A 41 -15.65 -5.00 -13.72
N ALA A 42 -16.66 -4.26 -14.18
CA ALA A 42 -17.71 -3.71 -13.35
C ALA A 42 -18.52 -4.82 -12.68
N GLU A 43 -18.93 -5.85 -13.44
CA GLU A 43 -19.65 -7.01 -12.91
C GLU A 43 -18.81 -7.79 -11.91
N LEU A 44 -17.54 -8.10 -12.25
CA LEU A 44 -16.63 -8.80 -11.35
C LEU A 44 -16.44 -8.03 -10.03
N LYS A 45 -16.20 -6.71 -10.13
CA LYS A 45 -16.02 -5.83 -8.98
C LYS A 45 -17.28 -5.77 -8.10
N ASN A 46 -18.47 -5.69 -8.71
CA ASN A 46 -19.74 -5.69 -7.98
C ASN A 46 -20.01 -7.04 -7.30
N ASN A 47 -19.67 -8.16 -7.95
CA ASN A 47 -19.79 -9.49 -7.39
C ASN A 47 -18.88 -9.67 -6.16
N ILE A 48 -17.62 -9.24 -6.25
CA ILE A 48 -16.68 -9.28 -5.12
C ILE A 48 -17.19 -8.42 -3.95
N LYS A 49 -17.64 -7.18 -4.22
CA LYS A 49 -18.21 -6.29 -3.18
C LYS A 49 -19.43 -6.90 -2.51
N THR A 50 -20.35 -7.45 -3.30
CA THR A 50 -21.57 -8.09 -2.79
C THR A 50 -21.24 -9.30 -1.94
N TYR A 51 -20.30 -10.14 -2.40
CA TYR A 51 -19.86 -11.31 -1.65
C TYR A 51 -19.20 -10.92 -0.32
N TRP A 52 -18.33 -9.90 -0.33
CA TRP A 52 -17.72 -9.36 0.88
C TRP A 52 -18.77 -8.79 1.84
N TRP A 53 -19.72 -8.00 1.35
CA TRP A 53 -20.75 -7.37 2.17
C TRP A 53 -21.67 -8.40 2.83
N LYS A 54 -22.06 -9.44 2.08
CA LYS A 54 -22.80 -10.58 2.62
C LYS A 54 -22.02 -11.25 3.75
N ALA A 55 -20.75 -11.59 3.49
CA ALA A 55 -19.91 -12.30 4.44
C ALA A 55 -19.59 -11.49 5.71
N MET A 56 -19.30 -10.20 5.58
CA MET A 56 -18.88 -9.36 6.71
C MET A 56 -20.07 -8.78 7.47
N VAL A 57 -21.11 -8.31 6.78
CA VAL A 57 -22.22 -7.59 7.39
C VAL A 57 -23.43 -8.51 7.60
N GLN A 58 -23.92 -9.18 6.55
CA GLN A 58 -25.18 -9.93 6.64
C GLN A 58 -25.08 -11.26 7.38
N MET A 59 -23.88 -11.85 7.46
CA MET A 59 -23.62 -13.09 8.19
C MET A 59 -23.16 -12.88 9.64
N HIS A 60 -23.06 -11.63 10.11
CA HIS A 60 -22.66 -11.30 11.47
C HIS A 60 -23.72 -10.43 12.15
N GLU A 61 -24.24 -10.89 13.29
CA GLU A 61 -25.28 -10.14 14.02
C GLU A 61 -24.77 -8.84 14.64
N ASN A 62 -23.46 -8.74 14.86
CA ASN A 62 -22.82 -7.60 15.52
C ASN A 62 -22.00 -6.71 14.57
N ILE A 63 -22.22 -6.79 13.26
CA ILE A 63 -21.59 -5.90 12.28
C ILE A 63 -22.67 -5.14 11.53
N VAL A 64 -22.52 -3.83 11.45
CA VAL A 64 -23.45 -2.94 10.76
C VAL A 64 -22.75 -2.17 9.64
N GLY A 65 -23.52 -1.83 8.60
CA GLY A 65 -23.02 -1.06 7.47
C GLY A 65 -23.05 0.45 7.72
N LEU A 66 -22.11 1.17 7.13
CA LEU A 66 -22.08 2.63 7.02
C LEU A 66 -21.65 3.02 5.61
N ASP A 67 -22.17 4.16 5.13
CA ASP A 67 -21.68 4.84 3.93
C ASP A 67 -21.41 6.31 4.28
N ALA A 68 -20.15 6.62 4.64
CA ALA A 68 -19.74 7.97 4.94
C ALA A 68 -19.36 8.75 3.68
N ALA A 69 -19.55 10.07 3.71
CA ALA A 69 -19.12 10.97 2.64
C ALA A 69 -17.60 10.92 2.38
N ILE A 70 -17.18 11.28 1.17
CA ILE A 70 -15.76 11.44 0.80
C ILE A 70 -15.20 12.74 1.39
N PHE A 71 -15.95 13.83 1.24
CA PHE A 71 -15.59 15.13 1.82
C PHE A 71 -15.84 15.11 3.33
N MET A 72 -14.78 15.33 4.09
CA MET A 72 -14.80 15.36 5.55
C MET A 72 -14.10 16.63 6.05
N HIS A 73 -14.50 17.10 7.23
CA HIS A 73 -13.94 18.31 7.80
C HIS A 73 -12.40 18.19 7.98
N PRO A 74 -11.60 19.20 7.57
CA PRO A 74 -10.13 19.10 7.53
C PRO A 74 -9.46 18.74 8.87
N THR A 75 -10.05 19.19 9.98
CA THR A 75 -9.53 18.91 11.33
C THR A 75 -9.51 17.42 11.67
N ILE A 76 -10.33 16.60 11.01
CA ILE A 76 -10.32 15.13 11.17
C ILE A 76 -8.99 14.56 10.69
N TRP A 77 -8.45 15.07 9.58
CA TRP A 77 -7.17 14.64 9.01
C TRP A 77 -5.99 15.11 9.85
N LYS A 78 -6.12 16.28 10.51
CA LYS A 78 -5.13 16.73 11.49
C LYS A 78 -5.16 15.86 12.75
N ALA A 79 -6.34 15.60 13.30
CA ALA A 79 -6.52 14.81 14.52
C ALA A 79 -6.08 13.35 14.35
N SER A 80 -6.29 12.77 13.17
CA SER A 80 -5.81 11.43 12.82
C SER A 80 -4.33 11.38 12.43
N GLY A 81 -3.65 12.53 12.35
CA GLY A 81 -2.23 12.63 11.98
C GLY A 81 -1.95 12.58 10.48
N HIS A 82 -2.96 12.42 9.62
CA HIS A 82 -2.76 12.33 8.16
C HIS A 82 -2.15 13.58 7.55
N VAL A 83 -2.46 14.77 8.07
CA VAL A 83 -1.84 16.02 7.57
C VAL A 83 -0.32 16.04 7.83
N ASP A 84 0.11 15.49 8.96
CA ASP A 84 1.51 15.62 9.42
C ASP A 84 2.38 14.41 9.09
N ALA A 85 1.79 13.21 9.06
CA ALA A 85 2.52 11.95 8.96
C ALA A 85 2.19 11.13 7.71
N PHE A 86 1.19 11.49 6.91
CA PHE A 86 0.84 10.77 5.68
C PHE A 86 1.65 11.28 4.47
N ASN A 87 2.97 11.21 4.63
CA ASN A 87 3.94 11.73 3.67
C ASN A 87 4.89 10.62 3.20
N ASP A 88 5.19 10.60 1.90
CA ASP A 88 6.26 9.76 1.36
C ASP A 88 7.57 10.56 1.27
N PRO A 89 8.74 9.95 1.59
CA PRO A 89 10.04 10.57 1.36
C PRO A 89 10.40 10.46 -0.13
N LEU A 90 10.51 11.60 -0.80
CA LEU A 90 10.77 11.66 -2.24
C LEU A 90 12.13 12.24 -2.56
N ILE A 91 12.74 11.70 -3.62
CA ILE A 91 14.02 12.14 -4.16
C ILE A 91 13.95 12.22 -5.69
N ASP A 92 14.49 13.28 -6.26
CA ASP A 92 14.53 13.49 -7.71
C ASP A 92 15.95 13.24 -8.23
N ASN A 93 16.06 12.64 -9.41
CA ASN A 93 17.34 12.57 -10.12
C ASN A 93 17.44 13.75 -11.09
N LYS A 94 18.48 14.57 -10.96
CA LYS A 94 18.62 15.82 -11.72
C LYS A 94 18.80 15.60 -13.22
N ASP A 95 19.36 14.47 -13.62
CA ASP A 95 19.67 14.21 -15.03
C ASP A 95 18.46 13.62 -15.77
N SER A 96 17.79 12.62 -15.18
CA SER A 96 16.58 12.02 -15.76
C SER A 96 15.30 12.83 -15.52
N LYS A 97 15.34 13.77 -14.56
CA LYS A 97 14.17 14.53 -14.06
C LYS A 97 13.04 13.62 -13.54
N LYS A 98 13.37 12.37 -13.22
CA LYS A 98 12.43 11.40 -12.65
C LYS A 98 12.46 11.48 -11.14
N ARG A 99 11.26 11.29 -10.57
CA ARG A 99 10.99 11.28 -9.14
C ARG A 99 10.88 9.85 -8.64
N TYR A 100 11.45 9.60 -7.48
CA TYR A 100 11.48 8.30 -6.83
C TYR A 100 11.13 8.45 -5.35
N ARG A 101 10.67 7.35 -4.79
CA ARG A 101 10.48 7.17 -3.36
C ARG A 101 11.80 6.69 -2.78
N ALA A 102 12.32 7.45 -1.82
CA ALA A 102 13.65 7.24 -1.27
C ALA A 102 13.74 5.89 -0.53
N ASP A 103 12.71 5.53 0.22
CA ASP A 103 12.56 4.23 0.88
C ASP A 103 12.50 3.08 -0.12
N VAL A 104 11.71 3.21 -1.19
CA VAL A 104 11.60 2.17 -2.24
C VAL A 104 12.94 1.95 -2.96
N LEU A 105 13.75 3.00 -3.17
CA LEU A 105 15.09 2.84 -3.75
C LEU A 105 16.00 1.98 -2.86
N LEU A 106 15.91 2.16 -1.53
CA LEU A 106 16.64 1.37 -0.55
C LEU A 106 16.12 -0.08 -0.51
N GLU A 107 14.81 -0.28 -0.52
CA GLU A 107 14.17 -1.60 -0.57
C GLU A 107 14.57 -2.36 -1.85
N GLU A 108 14.54 -1.72 -3.01
CA GLU A 108 14.98 -2.31 -4.28
C GLU A 108 16.48 -2.68 -4.24
N HIS A 109 17.30 -1.90 -3.53
CA HIS A 109 18.72 -2.24 -3.32
C HIS A 109 18.88 -3.45 -2.40
N ILE A 110 18.15 -3.51 -1.28
CA ILE A 110 18.11 -4.67 -0.37
C ILE A 110 17.70 -5.93 -1.15
N GLU A 111 16.67 -5.84 -1.98
CA GLU A 111 16.18 -6.96 -2.77
C GLU A 111 17.24 -7.48 -3.76
N LYS A 112 18.05 -6.59 -4.37
CA LYS A 112 19.19 -7.01 -5.19
C LYS A 112 20.25 -7.77 -4.39
N ILE A 113 20.43 -7.46 -3.11
CA ILE A 113 21.33 -8.21 -2.22
C ILE A 113 20.70 -9.57 -1.86
N ARG A 114 19.40 -9.61 -1.56
CA ARG A 114 18.64 -10.85 -1.29
C ARG A 114 18.73 -11.83 -2.46
N GLN A 115 18.60 -11.35 -3.69
CA GLN A 115 18.80 -12.18 -4.90
C GLN A 115 20.19 -12.79 -5.01
N LYS A 116 21.25 -12.13 -4.47
CA LYS A 116 22.59 -12.73 -4.42
C LYS A 116 22.63 -13.89 -3.42
N ILE A 117 21.94 -13.77 -2.28
CA ILE A 117 21.78 -14.86 -1.31
C ILE A 117 21.05 -16.03 -1.97
N ASP A 118 19.93 -15.77 -2.66
CA ASP A 118 19.16 -16.82 -3.33
C ASP A 118 19.98 -17.54 -4.40
N LYS A 119 20.80 -16.82 -5.18
CA LYS A 119 21.74 -17.44 -6.13
C LYS A 119 22.77 -18.35 -5.45
N GLU A 120 23.28 -17.98 -4.28
CA GLU A 120 24.20 -18.84 -3.52
C GLU A 120 23.48 -20.09 -2.98
N ILE A 121 22.22 -19.97 -2.57
CA ILE A 121 21.39 -21.10 -2.15
C ILE A 121 21.14 -22.05 -3.32
N VAL A 122 20.76 -21.53 -4.49
CA VAL A 122 20.55 -22.35 -5.70
C VAL A 122 21.83 -23.11 -6.09
N LYS A 123 23.00 -22.48 -5.99
CA LYS A 123 24.29 -23.16 -6.19
C LYS A 123 24.56 -24.22 -5.12
N GLY A 124 24.18 -23.96 -3.88
CA GLY A 124 24.25 -24.93 -2.78
C GLY A 124 23.40 -26.17 -3.07
N VAL A 125 22.13 -25.98 -3.42
CA VAL A 125 21.22 -27.07 -3.83
C VAL A 125 21.82 -27.88 -4.99
N ALA A 126 22.31 -27.21 -6.03
CA ALA A 126 22.90 -27.89 -7.19
C ALA A 126 24.19 -28.67 -6.86
N ARG A 127 24.92 -28.27 -5.81
CA ARG A 127 26.18 -28.89 -5.41
C ARG A 127 26.01 -30.04 -4.43
N PHE A 128 25.04 -29.94 -3.52
CA PHE A 128 24.84 -30.89 -2.43
C PHE A 128 23.61 -31.79 -2.62
N GLY A 129 22.74 -31.50 -3.59
CA GLY A 129 21.61 -32.37 -3.95
C GLY A 129 20.70 -32.66 -2.76
N ASP A 130 20.44 -33.94 -2.53
CA ASP A 130 19.54 -34.42 -1.48
C ASP A 130 20.07 -34.17 -0.05
N ASP A 131 21.38 -33.95 0.12
CA ASP A 131 22.02 -33.65 1.41
C ASP A 131 22.01 -32.14 1.75
N PHE A 132 21.35 -31.29 0.93
CA PHE A 132 21.34 -29.85 1.14
C PHE A 132 20.40 -29.42 2.28
N ASP A 133 20.98 -29.02 3.42
CA ASP A 133 20.25 -28.30 4.47
C ASP A 133 20.35 -26.78 4.26
N GLN A 134 19.24 -26.17 3.81
CA GLN A 134 19.15 -24.74 3.60
C GLN A 134 19.33 -23.91 4.88
N VAL A 135 18.84 -24.39 6.02
CA VAL A 135 18.91 -23.68 7.31
C VAL A 135 20.35 -23.64 7.79
N GLN A 136 21.04 -24.77 7.72
CA GLN A 136 22.46 -24.85 8.06
C GLN A 136 23.29 -24.00 7.07
N PHE A 137 23.02 -24.08 5.77
CA PHE A 137 23.76 -23.33 4.75
C PHE A 137 23.64 -21.81 4.91
N ARG A 138 22.45 -21.30 5.24
CA ARG A 138 22.24 -19.87 5.54
C ARG A 138 23.03 -19.42 6.78
N LYS A 139 23.27 -20.32 7.74
CA LYS A 139 24.01 -20.03 8.97
C LYS A 139 25.53 -20.16 8.84
N THR A 140 26.03 -20.92 7.88
CA THR A 140 27.47 -21.24 7.78
C THR A 140 28.15 -20.64 6.56
N ASN A 141 27.43 -20.34 5.48
CA ASN A 141 28.04 -19.83 4.25
C ASN A 141 28.51 -18.37 4.42
N PRO A 142 29.82 -18.08 4.25
CA PRO A 142 30.36 -16.73 4.46
C PRO A 142 29.77 -15.66 3.53
N ASN A 143 29.40 -16.02 2.29
CA ASN A 143 28.77 -15.09 1.35
C ASN A 143 27.34 -14.76 1.76
N VAL A 144 26.60 -15.74 2.25
CA VAL A 144 25.22 -15.55 2.72
C VAL A 144 25.22 -14.68 3.98
N LEU A 145 26.07 -14.99 4.97
CA LEU A 145 26.21 -14.21 6.20
C LEU A 145 26.60 -12.76 5.90
N ARG A 146 27.64 -12.51 5.10
CA ARG A 146 28.07 -11.16 4.74
C ARG A 146 26.98 -10.36 4.03
N ASN A 147 26.20 -10.99 3.15
CA ASN A 147 25.10 -10.31 2.46
C ASN A 147 23.92 -10.06 3.40
N GLN A 148 23.65 -10.97 4.34
CA GLN A 148 22.62 -10.81 5.35
C GLN A 148 22.97 -9.66 6.32
N GLU A 149 24.20 -9.60 6.82
CA GLU A 149 24.69 -8.48 7.65
C GLU A 149 24.54 -7.12 6.96
N LYS A 150 24.78 -7.07 5.64
CA LYS A 150 24.54 -5.85 4.86
C LYS A 150 23.07 -5.46 4.83
N ILE A 151 22.17 -6.42 4.61
CA ILE A 151 20.73 -6.19 4.60
C ILE A 151 20.29 -5.66 5.98
N ASP A 152 20.67 -6.36 7.04
CA ASP A 152 20.30 -6.02 8.41
C ASP A 152 20.82 -4.63 8.79
N GLY A 153 22.05 -4.29 8.40
CA GLY A 153 22.64 -2.96 8.62
C GLY A 153 21.89 -1.84 7.88
N ILE A 154 21.48 -2.07 6.63
CA ILE A 154 20.69 -1.09 5.86
C ILE A 154 19.30 -0.94 6.47
N GLU A 155 18.63 -2.03 6.82
CA GLU A 155 17.29 -2.01 7.41
C GLU A 155 17.26 -1.26 8.75
N VAL A 156 18.28 -1.45 9.60
CA VAL A 156 18.41 -0.72 10.88
C VAL A 156 18.60 0.78 10.64
N LYS A 157 19.54 1.17 9.77
CA LYS A 157 19.78 2.60 9.44
C LYS A 157 18.55 3.25 8.82
N MET A 158 17.91 2.58 7.87
CA MET A 158 16.71 3.06 7.17
C MET A 158 15.55 3.24 8.15
N LYS A 159 15.28 2.26 9.00
CA LYS A 159 14.22 2.34 10.00
C LYS A 159 14.45 3.49 10.98
N ALA A 160 15.66 3.63 11.50
CA ALA A 160 16.01 4.72 12.42
C ALA A 160 15.86 6.10 11.76
N ALA A 161 16.28 6.25 10.50
CA ALA A 161 16.14 7.50 9.78
C ALA A 161 14.67 7.87 9.52
N LEU A 162 13.84 6.91 9.11
CA LEU A 162 12.41 7.14 8.84
C LEU A 162 11.60 7.40 10.12
N GLU A 163 11.86 6.67 11.21
CA GLU A 163 11.16 6.88 12.49
C GLU A 163 11.48 8.25 13.11
N ASN A 164 12.72 8.73 12.96
CA ASN A 164 13.14 10.05 13.44
C ASN A 164 12.85 11.19 12.45
N ASN A 165 12.28 10.86 11.28
CA ASN A 165 12.06 11.80 10.18
C ASN A 165 13.34 12.55 9.73
N ASP A 166 14.49 11.86 9.78
CA ASP A 166 15.79 12.37 9.37
C ASP A 166 15.99 12.10 7.87
N LEU A 167 15.49 13.02 7.05
CA LEU A 167 15.52 12.89 5.58
C LEU A 167 16.93 13.00 5.00
N ASP A 168 17.83 13.71 5.68
CA ASP A 168 19.22 13.83 5.26
C ASP A 168 19.93 12.49 5.45
N ALA A 169 19.71 11.81 6.58
CA ALA A 169 20.21 10.44 6.78
C ALA A 169 19.68 9.44 5.74
N VAL A 170 18.42 9.57 5.30
CA VAL A 170 17.87 8.73 4.21
C VAL A 170 18.63 8.99 2.90
N ARG A 171 18.86 10.26 2.56
CA ARG A 171 19.62 10.65 1.36
C ARG A 171 21.05 10.14 1.42
N ASP A 172 21.72 10.35 2.55
CA ASP A 172 23.11 9.95 2.75
C ASP A 172 23.26 8.45 2.63
N LEU A 173 22.30 7.67 3.12
CA LEU A 173 22.27 6.22 2.94
C LEU A 173 22.15 5.82 1.46
N ILE A 174 21.34 6.52 0.66
CA ILE A 174 21.23 6.28 -0.80
C ILE A 174 22.57 6.56 -1.50
N VAL A 175 23.28 7.60 -1.08
CA VAL A 175 24.59 7.99 -1.63
C VAL A 175 25.69 7.01 -1.18
N GLU A 176 25.72 6.63 0.10
CA GLU A 176 26.65 5.65 0.70
C GLU A 176 26.55 4.29 -0.01
N LEU A 177 25.32 3.85 -0.29
CA LEU A 177 25.04 2.59 -1.02
C LEU A 177 25.23 2.70 -2.53
N GLU A 178 25.65 3.88 -3.01
CA GLU A 178 25.92 4.15 -4.43
C GLU A 178 24.75 3.83 -5.36
N ILE A 179 23.52 4.04 -4.91
CA ILE A 179 22.32 3.68 -5.66
C ILE A 179 22.22 4.57 -6.91
N VAL A 180 22.17 3.93 -8.08
CA VAL A 180 22.04 4.59 -9.38
C VAL A 180 20.58 4.74 -9.79
N CYS A 181 20.28 5.83 -10.50
CA CYS A 181 18.99 6.02 -11.14
C CYS A 181 18.73 4.91 -12.17
N PRO A 182 17.59 4.20 -12.11
CA PRO A 182 17.28 3.13 -13.05
C PRO A 182 17.17 3.57 -14.52
N VAL A 183 16.92 4.87 -14.77
CA VAL A 183 16.71 5.42 -16.11
C VAL A 183 17.98 6.01 -16.69
N SER A 184 18.67 6.89 -15.95
CA SER A 184 19.87 7.58 -16.44
C SER A 184 21.18 6.89 -16.06
N GLY A 185 21.17 5.95 -15.11
CA GLY A 185 22.39 5.36 -14.53
C GLY A 185 23.19 6.33 -13.66
N SER A 186 22.77 7.59 -13.53
CA SER A 186 23.48 8.59 -12.74
C SER A 186 23.13 8.54 -11.26
N LYS A 187 24.05 9.01 -10.42
CA LYS A 187 23.90 9.14 -8.96
C LYS A 187 23.56 10.59 -8.53
N ASN A 188 23.13 11.42 -9.49
CA ASN A 188 22.89 12.85 -9.27
C ASN A 188 21.52 13.10 -8.63
N TRP A 189 21.44 12.86 -7.33
CA TRP A 189 20.21 12.96 -6.54
C TRP A 189 20.04 14.35 -5.91
N THR A 190 18.79 14.81 -5.78
CA THR A 190 18.43 15.96 -4.95
C THR A 190 18.35 15.59 -3.47
N ASP A 191 18.04 16.57 -2.62
CA ASP A 191 17.66 16.30 -1.23
C ASP A 191 16.31 15.58 -1.18
N VAL A 192 16.12 14.81 -0.11
CA VAL A 192 14.86 14.09 0.15
C VAL A 192 13.85 15.07 0.75
N LYS A 193 12.61 15.05 0.27
CA LYS A 193 11.52 15.90 0.79
C LYS A 193 10.31 15.06 1.13
N GLN A 194 9.60 15.45 2.18
CA GLN A 194 8.28 14.88 2.47
C GLN A 194 7.26 15.40 1.46
N PHE A 195 6.39 14.49 1.01
CA PHE A 195 5.28 14.84 0.14
C PHE A 195 3.99 14.21 0.63
N ASN A 196 3.00 15.06 0.89
CA ASN A 196 1.71 14.63 1.38
C ASN A 196 0.95 13.86 0.30
N LEU A 197 0.50 12.66 0.65
CA LEU A 197 -0.22 11.77 -0.24
C LEU A 197 -1.73 12.05 -0.28
N MET A 198 -2.25 13.02 0.47
CA MET A 198 -3.65 13.41 0.36
C MET A 198 -3.85 14.35 -0.82
N PHE A 199 -4.95 14.15 -1.56
CA PHE A 199 -5.42 15.14 -2.51
C PHE A 199 -6.13 16.25 -1.76
N SER A 200 -5.64 17.49 -1.89
CA SER A 200 -6.32 18.68 -1.44
C SER A 200 -7.11 19.33 -2.58
N THR A 201 -8.25 19.90 -2.26
CA THR A 201 -9.02 20.81 -3.10
C THR A 201 -9.49 21.99 -2.27
N GLU A 202 -10.06 22.98 -2.92
CA GLU A 202 -10.53 24.21 -2.30
C GLU A 202 -12.06 24.22 -2.30
N MET A 203 -12.65 24.52 -1.14
CA MET A 203 -14.09 24.62 -0.96
C MET A 203 -14.44 26.06 -0.60
N GLY A 204 -15.09 26.74 -1.53
CA GLY A 204 -15.54 28.13 -1.40
C GLY A 204 -15.88 28.73 -2.76
N SER A 205 -16.83 29.67 -2.79
CA SER A 205 -17.24 30.36 -4.02
C SER A 205 -16.37 31.57 -4.36
N VAL A 206 -15.53 32.01 -3.42
CA VAL A 206 -14.66 33.19 -3.56
C VAL A 206 -13.22 32.75 -3.36
N ALA A 207 -12.35 33.08 -4.32
CA ALA A 207 -10.94 32.65 -4.35
C ALA A 207 -10.08 33.12 -3.15
N GLY A 208 -10.59 34.02 -2.30
CA GLY A 208 -9.89 34.53 -1.11
C GLY A 208 -10.27 33.86 0.22
N ASP A 209 -11.46 33.24 0.30
CA ASP A 209 -11.99 32.61 1.52
C ASP A 209 -12.13 31.08 1.35
N ALA A 210 -11.46 30.51 0.35
CA ALA A 210 -11.57 29.10 0.05
C ALA A 210 -10.90 28.26 1.15
N SER A 211 -11.68 27.37 1.77
CA SER A 211 -11.19 26.45 2.79
C SER A 211 -10.59 25.21 2.12
N THR A 212 -9.36 24.84 2.48
CA THR A 212 -8.76 23.60 1.98
C THR A 212 -9.51 22.40 2.55
N ILE A 213 -9.98 21.53 1.66
CA ILE A 213 -10.59 20.24 2.00
C ILE A 213 -9.81 19.11 1.32
N TYR A 214 -9.88 17.91 1.88
CA TYR A 214 -9.14 16.76 1.35
C TYR A 214 -10.10 15.68 0.85
N LEU A 215 -9.69 14.99 -0.20
CA LEU A 215 -10.28 13.69 -0.55
C LEU A 215 -9.71 12.65 0.42
N ARG A 216 -10.58 11.85 1.03
CA ARG A 216 -10.17 10.88 2.04
C ARG A 216 -9.13 9.86 1.51
N PRO A 217 -8.00 9.64 2.22
CA PRO A 217 -7.00 8.64 1.87
C PRO A 217 -7.34 7.21 2.31
N GLU A 218 -8.38 7.07 3.14
CA GLU A 218 -8.92 5.81 3.65
C GLU A 218 -10.41 5.93 4.00
N THR A 219 -11.11 4.81 4.24
CA THR A 219 -12.53 4.81 4.64
C THR A 219 -12.75 4.79 6.16
N ALA A 220 -11.75 4.39 6.94
CA ALA A 220 -11.82 4.21 8.39
C ALA A 220 -12.25 5.46 9.18
N GLN A 221 -11.77 6.65 8.81
CA GLN A 221 -12.12 7.88 9.54
C GLN A 221 -13.63 8.15 9.55
N GLY A 222 -14.33 7.83 8.46
CA GLY A 222 -15.79 7.95 8.38
C GLY A 222 -16.52 7.08 9.40
N ILE A 223 -15.95 5.90 9.70
CA ILE A 223 -16.43 4.98 10.71
C ILE A 223 -16.19 5.53 12.12
N PHE A 224 -14.97 6.01 12.40
CA PHE A 224 -14.62 6.52 13.73
C PHE A 224 -15.47 7.72 14.15
N VAL A 225 -15.66 8.70 13.27
CA VAL A 225 -16.48 9.89 13.58
C VAL A 225 -17.96 9.56 13.78
N ASN A 226 -18.44 8.45 13.21
CA ASN A 226 -19.81 7.98 13.35
C ASN A 226 -20.00 6.89 14.41
N PHE A 227 -18.96 6.54 15.18
CA PHE A 227 -19.03 5.49 16.19
C PHE A 227 -20.24 5.65 17.12
N LEU A 228 -20.41 6.84 17.72
CA LEU A 228 -21.52 7.11 18.64
C LEU A 228 -22.87 7.14 17.94
N ASN A 229 -22.94 7.64 16.70
CA ASN A 229 -24.19 7.70 15.93
C ASN A 229 -24.70 6.29 15.65
N VAL A 230 -23.81 5.42 15.15
CA VAL A 230 -24.11 4.03 14.80
C VAL A 230 -24.38 3.18 16.04
N GLN A 231 -23.57 3.35 17.10
CA GLN A 231 -23.77 2.62 18.35
C GLN A 231 -25.15 2.91 18.96
N LYS A 232 -25.56 4.19 18.98
CA LYS A 232 -26.84 4.61 19.57
C LYS A 232 -28.03 4.19 18.72
N SER A 233 -28.00 4.43 17.41
CA SER A 233 -29.11 4.11 16.51
C SER A 233 -29.31 2.60 16.34
N GLY A 234 -28.20 1.85 16.21
CA GLY A 234 -28.20 0.38 16.10
C GLY A 234 -28.31 -0.34 17.44
N ARG A 235 -28.26 0.39 18.58
CA ARG A 235 -28.25 -0.16 19.94
C ARG A 235 -27.14 -1.22 20.15
N MET A 236 -26.00 -1.00 19.50
CA MET A 236 -24.90 -1.97 19.48
C MET A 236 -24.19 -2.02 20.84
N LYS A 237 -23.75 -3.24 21.22
CA LYS A 237 -22.93 -3.47 22.41
C LYS A 237 -21.57 -3.98 21.99
N ILE A 238 -20.52 -3.52 22.69
CA ILE A 238 -19.15 -4.02 22.46
C ILE A 238 -19.11 -5.52 22.87
N PRO A 239 -18.55 -6.40 22.03
CA PRO A 239 -17.88 -6.10 20.77
C PRO A 239 -18.83 -6.02 19.56
N PHE A 240 -18.63 -5.00 18.72
CA PHE A 240 -19.36 -4.82 17.46
C PHE A 240 -18.48 -4.18 16.40
N GLY A 241 -18.83 -4.36 15.13
CA GLY A 241 -18.13 -3.78 14.00
C GLY A 241 -18.97 -2.81 13.19
N ILE A 242 -18.30 -1.90 12.51
CA ILE A 242 -18.88 -1.06 11.46
C ILE A 242 -18.07 -1.31 10.20
N ALA A 243 -18.76 -1.66 9.12
CA ALA A 243 -18.18 -1.95 7.82
C ALA A 243 -18.56 -0.87 6.81
N GLN A 244 -17.62 -0.51 5.93
CA GLN A 244 -17.83 0.44 4.86
C GLN A 244 -17.15 -0.06 3.57
N ILE A 245 -17.84 0.13 2.45
CA ILE A 245 -17.23 0.02 1.13
C ILE A 245 -17.27 1.41 0.50
N GLY A 246 -16.14 1.91 0.01
CA GLY A 246 -16.13 3.22 -0.62
C GLY A 246 -14.81 3.58 -1.28
N LYS A 247 -14.84 4.67 -2.04
CA LYS A 247 -13.64 5.22 -2.70
C LYS A 247 -12.69 5.87 -1.70
N ALA A 248 -11.40 5.74 -1.94
CA ALA A 248 -10.32 6.44 -1.27
C ALA A 248 -9.30 6.93 -2.31
N PHE A 249 -8.58 8.00 -1.97
CA PHE A 249 -7.70 8.69 -2.90
C PHE A 249 -6.32 8.88 -2.30
N ARG A 250 -5.28 8.45 -3.00
CA ARG A 250 -3.89 8.63 -2.59
C ARG A 250 -3.12 9.25 -3.75
N ASN A 251 -2.43 10.35 -3.51
CA ASN A 251 -1.62 11.05 -4.48
C ASN A 251 -0.30 10.31 -4.72
N GLU A 252 -0.42 9.05 -5.13
CA GLU A 252 0.68 8.17 -5.46
C GLU A 252 1.42 8.73 -6.68
N ILE A 253 2.74 8.82 -6.52
CA ILE A 253 3.63 9.44 -7.51
C ILE A 253 4.20 8.38 -8.44
N ILE A 254 4.42 7.16 -7.92
CA ILE A 254 4.99 6.06 -8.67
C ILE A 254 3.88 5.09 -9.06
N ALA A 255 3.23 5.42 -10.17
CA ALA A 255 2.32 4.54 -10.87
C ALA A 255 3.11 3.37 -11.50
N ARG A 256 3.33 2.30 -10.73
CA ARG A 256 3.93 1.05 -11.24
C ARG A 256 3.02 -0.12 -10.93
N GLN A 257 3.07 -1.14 -11.79
CA GLN A 257 2.36 -2.41 -11.62
C GLN A 257 0.83 -2.27 -11.68
N PHE A 258 0.27 -1.79 -12.80
CA PHE A 258 -1.18 -1.87 -13.09
C PHE A 258 -2.07 -1.40 -11.91
N ILE A 259 -3.11 -2.15 -11.54
CA ILE A 259 -4.05 -1.81 -10.45
C ILE A 259 -3.46 -1.94 -9.03
N PHE A 260 -2.19 -2.32 -8.86
CA PHE A 260 -1.58 -2.45 -7.53
C PHE A 260 -1.28 -1.09 -6.87
N ARG A 261 -1.06 -0.04 -7.68
CA ARG A 261 -0.81 1.33 -7.21
C ARG A 261 -1.69 2.31 -7.98
N MET A 262 -2.82 2.67 -7.36
CA MET A 262 -3.82 3.55 -7.95
C MET A 262 -3.98 4.84 -7.15
N ARG A 263 -4.33 5.93 -7.84
CA ARG A 263 -4.64 7.21 -7.20
C ARG A 263 -6.06 7.29 -6.66
N GLU A 264 -6.96 6.56 -7.30
CA GLU A 264 -8.35 6.39 -6.91
C GLU A 264 -8.64 4.89 -6.88
N PHE A 265 -9.15 4.39 -5.75
CA PHE A 265 -9.50 2.98 -5.61
C PHE A 265 -10.64 2.80 -4.60
N GLU A 266 -11.24 1.61 -4.57
CA GLU A 266 -12.25 1.26 -3.57
C GLU A 266 -11.65 0.38 -2.50
N GLN A 267 -12.02 0.65 -1.25
CA GLN A 267 -11.66 -0.17 -0.11
C GLN A 267 -12.91 -0.80 0.50
N MET A 268 -12.72 -1.97 1.10
CA MET A 268 -13.72 -2.65 1.91
C MET A 268 -13.11 -2.82 3.31
N GLU A 269 -13.44 -1.89 4.20
CA GLU A 269 -12.86 -1.82 5.55
C GLU A 269 -13.91 -2.13 6.61
N MET A 270 -13.47 -2.75 7.69
CA MET A 270 -14.29 -3.00 8.87
C MET A 270 -13.48 -2.61 10.10
N GLN A 271 -14.04 -1.72 10.92
CA GLN A 271 -13.49 -1.40 12.24
C GLN A 271 -14.30 -2.18 13.28
N PHE A 272 -13.64 -3.12 13.97
CA PHE A 272 -14.26 -3.97 14.99
C PHE A 272 -13.83 -3.51 16.38
N PHE A 273 -14.78 -2.94 17.12
CA PHE A 273 -14.55 -2.33 18.42
C PHE A 273 -14.67 -3.38 19.52
N VAL A 274 -13.63 -3.49 20.35
CA VAL A 274 -13.50 -4.50 21.41
C VAL A 274 -13.14 -3.84 22.74
N ARG A 275 -13.27 -4.59 23.84
CA ARG A 275 -12.81 -4.11 25.15
C ARG A 275 -11.27 -4.20 25.22
N PRO A 276 -10.60 -3.25 25.89
CA PRO A 276 -9.18 -3.37 26.16
C PRO A 276 -8.85 -4.69 26.87
N GLY A 277 -7.77 -5.34 26.45
CA GLY A 277 -7.33 -6.67 26.93
C GLY A 277 -7.87 -7.86 26.12
N GLU A 278 -8.84 -7.67 25.22
CA GLU A 278 -9.36 -8.73 24.34
C GLU A 278 -8.84 -8.62 22.89
N GLU A 279 -7.96 -7.68 22.59
CA GLU A 279 -7.52 -7.33 21.24
C GLU A 279 -6.92 -8.54 20.51
N MET A 280 -6.03 -9.27 21.18
CA MET A 280 -5.33 -10.41 20.58
C MET A 280 -6.25 -11.61 20.31
N LYS A 281 -7.28 -11.79 21.14
CA LYS A 281 -8.32 -12.81 20.93
C LYS A 281 -9.10 -12.53 19.65
N TRP A 282 -9.60 -11.30 19.51
CA TRP A 282 -10.36 -10.89 18.33
C TRP A 282 -9.51 -10.78 17.08
N TYR A 283 -8.24 -10.37 17.21
CA TYR A 283 -7.27 -10.40 16.12
C TYR A 283 -7.09 -11.82 15.57
N ALA A 284 -6.85 -12.81 16.42
CA ALA A 284 -6.71 -14.21 15.99
C ALA A 284 -7.98 -14.72 15.31
N TYR A 285 -9.15 -14.45 15.89
CA TYR A 285 -10.45 -14.80 15.30
C TYR A 285 -10.62 -14.22 13.89
N TRP A 286 -10.44 -12.91 13.73
CA TRP A 286 -10.62 -12.24 12.44
C TRP A 286 -9.56 -12.66 11.42
N LYS A 287 -8.31 -12.86 11.83
CA LYS A 287 -7.25 -13.35 10.95
C LYS A 287 -7.65 -14.70 10.34
N ASP A 288 -8.07 -15.65 11.16
CA ASP A 288 -8.43 -16.99 10.69
C ASP A 288 -9.67 -16.97 9.81
N LEU A 289 -10.68 -16.17 10.17
CA LEU A 289 -11.88 -15.99 9.37
C LEU A 289 -11.58 -15.34 8.02
N ARG A 290 -10.72 -14.30 7.99
CA ARG A 290 -10.30 -13.63 6.76
C ARG A 290 -9.49 -14.54 5.86
N ILE A 291 -8.59 -15.37 6.40
CA ILE A 291 -7.83 -16.34 5.60
C ILE A 291 -8.79 -17.36 4.96
N LYS A 292 -9.76 -17.87 5.72
CA LYS A 292 -10.78 -18.79 5.20
C LYS A 292 -11.62 -18.14 4.10
N TRP A 293 -12.04 -16.89 4.29
CA TRP A 293 -12.80 -16.14 3.28
C TRP A 293 -12.04 -16.02 1.95
N HIS A 294 -10.74 -15.68 1.99
CA HIS A 294 -9.94 -15.60 0.77
C HIS A 294 -9.78 -16.96 0.09
N LYS A 295 -9.52 -18.04 0.86
CA LYS A 295 -9.42 -19.40 0.31
C LYS A 295 -10.71 -19.91 -0.32
N ASN A 296 -11.86 -19.46 0.18
CA ASN A 296 -13.17 -19.85 -0.35
C ASN A 296 -13.55 -19.08 -1.62
N LEU A 297 -12.91 -17.94 -1.89
CA LEU A 297 -13.17 -17.15 -3.08
C LEU A 297 -12.57 -17.79 -4.36
N GLY A 298 -11.55 -18.64 -4.20
CA GLY A 298 -10.76 -19.25 -5.27
C GLY A 298 -9.30 -18.83 -5.19
#